data_AF-A0A3A0BZG6-F1
#
_entry.id   AF-A0A3A0BZG6-F1
#
_cell.length_a   1.000
_cell.length_b   1.000
_cell.length_c   1.000
_cell.angle_alpha   90.00
_cell.angle_beta   90.00
_cell.angle_gamma   90.00
#
_symmetry.space_group_name_H-M   'P 1'
#
loop_
_entity.id
_entity.type
_entity.pdbx_description
1 polymer ?
#
loop_
_entity_poly.entity_id
_entity_poly.type
_entity_poly.pdbx_seq_one_letter_code
_entity_poly.pdbx_strand_id
1 'polypeptide(L)'
;GLSSAVGEMGEELGVDVELTHVLLKYPGLVPWEIWLSEAQERMVLAVPPAKLARLRQLAALWDVEMSVLGSFTGDGDLRVRYAGTVVADLPMEFLHNGLPRRQMQAIYRAPAAAPAPAITAAPSTLLLQMLAHPSVASKEEIVRRYDHEVRGGTLVRPFGGPQMDGPNDAAVLKPLGTWQHDRAFSLSAGINPLIGRADPYAMAVSAVDEAIRNAVAVGADPDRIALLDNFCWGNPTLPDRLGTLVRTCQGCYDAALAYQAPYISGKDSLYNEFNGNPIPGTLLISAIAIVPDMRRTVTASFKQPGNALYLVGETKPEFGGSLLYALHGAATGDAPGLPDQPLDRYRRLHQAIRRGLVAAAHDLSEGGLAVALAEMALGGRLGATVDLPGVQDTLAALFAESNGRLVVEVAQPDTAAFETLMAGAPFVRLGSIHTEPRLEIRHRGDSVIDLPLDDLLAAWKGTQTA
;
A
#
# COMPACT_ATOMS: atom_id res chain seq x y z
N GLY A 1 17.40 21.01 -5.00
CA GLY A 1 17.35 22.37 -5.57
C GLY A 1 17.76 22.40 -7.03
N LEU A 2 18.14 23.56 -7.58
CA LEU A 2 18.68 23.65 -8.96
C LEU A 2 19.96 22.82 -9.10
N SER A 3 20.76 22.77 -8.05
CA SER A 3 21.99 21.98 -7.98
C SER A 3 21.83 20.51 -8.38
N SER A 4 20.78 19.84 -7.94
CA SER A 4 20.52 18.45 -8.33
C SER A 4 19.81 18.39 -9.68
N ALA A 5 18.71 19.15 -9.88
CA ALA A 5 17.95 19.08 -11.12
C ALA A 5 18.78 19.41 -12.38
N VAL A 6 19.60 20.45 -12.33
CA VAL A 6 20.48 20.83 -13.45
C VAL A 6 21.69 19.90 -13.54
N GLY A 7 22.25 19.48 -12.39
CA GLY A 7 23.37 18.53 -12.35
C GLY A 7 23.03 17.15 -12.92
N GLU A 8 21.82 16.65 -12.65
CA GLU A 8 21.29 15.39 -13.20
C GLU A 8 21.00 15.54 -14.70
N MET A 9 20.33 16.60 -15.13
CA MET A 9 20.07 16.83 -16.58
C MET A 9 21.35 17.00 -17.40
N GLY A 10 22.41 17.51 -16.76
CA GLY A 10 23.70 17.79 -17.38
C GLY A 10 24.75 16.70 -17.22
N GLU A 11 24.42 15.55 -16.60
CA GLU A 11 25.39 14.53 -16.20
C GLU A 11 26.41 14.18 -17.29
N GLU A 12 25.95 13.90 -18.51
CA GLU A 12 26.83 13.51 -19.61
C GLU A 12 27.42 14.68 -20.40
N LEU A 13 26.72 15.82 -20.46
CA LEU A 13 27.06 16.92 -21.37
C LEU A 13 27.81 18.07 -20.70
N GLY A 14 27.67 18.25 -19.40
CA GLY A 14 28.05 19.51 -18.74
C GLY A 14 27.06 20.65 -19.03
N VAL A 15 27.11 21.67 -18.19
CA VAL A 15 26.19 22.82 -18.19
C VAL A 15 26.90 24.09 -17.77
N ASP A 16 26.57 25.20 -18.43
CA ASP A 16 26.91 26.55 -18.01
C ASP A 16 25.63 27.28 -17.58
N VAL A 17 25.54 27.66 -16.30
CA VAL A 17 24.41 28.34 -15.69
C VAL A 17 24.79 29.75 -15.24
N GLU A 18 23.94 30.74 -15.52
CA GLU A 18 24.03 32.10 -14.97
C GLU A 18 22.93 32.32 -13.92
N LEU A 19 23.31 32.38 -12.65
CA LEU A 19 22.41 32.47 -11.52
C LEU A 19 21.63 33.78 -11.46
N THR A 20 22.14 34.86 -12.08
CA THR A 20 21.40 36.13 -12.16
C THR A 20 20.15 36.04 -13.05
N HIS A 21 20.01 34.96 -13.84
CA HIS A 21 18.78 34.68 -14.60
C HIS A 21 17.71 33.96 -13.78
N VAL A 22 18.03 33.44 -12.59
CA VAL A 22 17.05 32.77 -11.73
C VAL A 22 16.06 33.80 -11.20
N LEU A 23 14.76 33.51 -11.32
CA LEU A 23 13.71 34.36 -10.76
C LEU A 23 13.71 34.19 -9.23
N LEU A 24 14.00 35.27 -8.52
CA LEU A 24 14.12 35.27 -7.06
C LEU A 24 12.87 35.86 -6.41
N LYS A 25 12.36 35.17 -5.39
CA LYS A 25 11.31 35.70 -4.52
C LYS A 25 11.83 36.74 -3.53
N TYR A 26 13.06 36.57 -3.08
CA TYR A 26 13.71 37.44 -2.10
C TYR A 26 14.99 38.04 -2.70
N PRO A 27 15.17 39.38 -2.65
CA PRO A 27 16.42 39.99 -3.05
C PRO A 27 17.53 39.68 -2.04
N GLY A 28 18.79 39.77 -2.48
CA GLY A 28 19.95 39.68 -1.59
C GLY A 28 20.44 38.27 -1.25
N LEU A 29 19.88 37.23 -1.87
CA LEU A 29 20.38 35.87 -1.74
C LEU A 29 21.80 35.76 -2.30
N VAL A 30 22.69 35.11 -1.56
CA VAL A 30 24.05 34.83 -2.04
C VAL A 30 24.04 33.64 -3.01
N PRO A 31 25.05 33.49 -3.89
CA PRO A 31 24.99 32.55 -5.01
C PRO A 31 24.66 31.10 -4.62
N TRP A 32 25.23 30.60 -3.51
CA TRP A 32 24.98 29.24 -3.05
C TRP A 32 23.55 29.04 -2.52
N GLU A 33 22.92 30.06 -1.94
CA GLU A 33 21.51 30.00 -1.53
C GLU A 33 20.60 29.88 -2.75
N ILE A 34 20.88 30.63 -3.81
CA ILE A 34 20.13 30.55 -5.08
C ILE A 34 20.26 29.13 -5.67
N TRP A 35 21.48 28.59 -5.71
CA TRP A 35 21.78 27.31 -6.32
C TRP A 35 21.22 26.10 -5.55
N LEU A 36 21.37 26.11 -4.22
CA LEU A 36 21.00 25.00 -3.35
C LEU A 36 19.54 25.05 -2.88
N SER A 37 18.87 26.21 -2.98
CA SER A 37 17.50 26.39 -2.51
C SER A 37 16.55 25.28 -2.99
N GLU A 38 15.69 24.83 -2.08
CA GLU A 38 14.61 23.87 -2.28
C GLU A 38 13.22 24.54 -2.28
N ALA A 39 13.15 25.78 -2.77
CA ALA A 39 11.87 26.42 -3.07
C ALA A 39 10.98 25.49 -3.93
N GLN A 40 9.69 25.48 -3.61
CA GLN A 40 8.70 24.59 -4.22
C GLN A 40 8.20 25.13 -5.57
N GLU A 41 7.37 24.34 -6.28
CA GLU A 41 6.73 24.69 -7.56
C GLU A 41 7.68 25.12 -8.69
N ARG A 42 8.91 24.58 -8.72
CA ARG A 42 9.88 24.81 -9.79
C ARG A 42 10.00 23.60 -10.71
N MET A 43 10.19 23.86 -11.99
CA MET A 43 10.47 22.85 -13.01
C MET A 43 11.66 23.29 -13.86
N VAL A 44 12.57 22.35 -14.18
CA VAL A 44 13.68 22.58 -15.11
C VAL A 44 13.38 21.81 -16.40
N LEU A 45 13.59 22.45 -17.55
CA LEU A 45 13.29 21.89 -18.87
C LEU A 45 14.47 22.12 -19.83
N ALA A 46 14.81 21.10 -20.61
CA ALA A 46 15.71 21.23 -21.75
C ALA A 46 14.91 21.57 -23.01
N VAL A 47 15.29 22.64 -23.71
CA VAL A 47 14.52 23.16 -24.85
C VAL A 47 15.46 23.50 -26.01
N PRO A 48 15.25 22.94 -27.21
CA PRO A 48 16.00 23.36 -28.40
C PRO A 48 15.80 24.86 -28.66
N PRO A 49 16.84 25.63 -29.01
CA PRO A 49 16.73 27.08 -29.22
C PRO A 49 15.61 27.49 -30.19
N ALA A 50 15.43 26.72 -31.28
CA ALA A 50 14.37 26.95 -32.27
C ALA A 50 12.93 26.81 -31.72
N LYS A 51 12.74 26.18 -30.55
CA LYS A 51 11.44 26.00 -29.89
C LYS A 51 11.20 26.97 -28.73
N LEU A 52 12.22 27.72 -28.31
CA LEU A 52 12.13 28.62 -27.15
C LEU A 52 11.04 29.69 -27.31
N ALA A 53 10.93 30.30 -28.50
CA ALA A 53 9.90 31.31 -28.76
C ALA A 53 8.48 30.72 -28.60
N ARG A 54 8.26 29.49 -29.07
CA ARG A 54 6.98 28.80 -28.94
C ARG A 54 6.68 28.45 -27.47
N LEU A 55 7.69 27.99 -26.72
CA LEU A 55 7.51 27.70 -25.30
C LEU A 55 7.16 28.96 -24.51
N ARG A 56 7.81 30.10 -24.78
CA ARG A 56 7.48 31.40 -24.16
C ARG A 56 6.03 31.81 -24.40
N GLN A 57 5.50 31.59 -25.61
CA GLN A 57 4.09 31.84 -25.92
C GLN A 57 3.15 30.93 -25.10
N LEU A 58 3.50 29.67 -24.92
CA LEU A 58 2.71 28.73 -24.10
C LEU A 58 2.77 29.11 -22.62
N ALA A 59 3.96 29.45 -22.11
CA ALA A 59 4.13 29.89 -20.74
C ALA A 59 3.28 31.14 -20.45
N ALA A 60 3.33 32.13 -21.35
CA ALA A 60 2.50 33.34 -21.24
C ALA A 60 0.99 33.05 -21.32
N LEU A 61 0.56 32.08 -22.15
CA LEU A 61 -0.85 31.69 -22.25
C LEU A 61 -1.40 31.13 -20.92
N TRP A 62 -0.54 30.44 -20.16
CA TRP A 62 -0.89 29.81 -18.88
C TRP A 62 -0.42 30.59 -17.65
N ASP A 63 0.05 31.83 -17.84
CA ASP A 63 0.59 32.71 -16.80
C ASP A 63 1.70 32.04 -15.96
N VAL A 64 2.57 31.30 -16.64
CA VAL A 64 3.74 30.64 -16.05
C VAL A 64 4.98 31.46 -16.33
N GLU A 65 5.67 31.91 -15.28
CA GLU A 65 6.95 32.58 -15.43
C GLU A 65 8.04 31.60 -15.86
N MET A 66 8.91 32.04 -16.77
CA MET A 66 10.06 31.23 -17.19
C MET A 66 11.30 32.08 -17.44
N SER A 67 12.46 31.51 -17.14
CA SER A 67 13.75 32.12 -17.42
C SER A 67 14.72 31.09 -18.00
N VAL A 68 15.67 31.56 -18.83
CA VAL A 68 16.70 30.71 -19.42
C VAL A 68 17.91 30.74 -18.49
N LEU A 69 18.10 29.65 -17.76
CA LEU A 69 19.18 29.54 -16.77
C LEU A 69 20.56 29.41 -17.41
N GLY A 70 20.65 28.76 -18.57
CA GLY A 70 21.94 28.33 -19.12
C GLY A 70 21.82 27.46 -20.37
N SER A 71 22.92 26.78 -20.70
CA SER A 71 23.02 25.87 -21.85
C SER A 71 23.90 24.66 -21.54
N PHE A 72 23.63 23.53 -22.20
CA PHE A 72 24.54 22.39 -22.22
C PHE A 72 25.79 22.73 -23.03
N THR A 73 26.96 22.35 -22.54
CA THR A 73 28.26 22.73 -23.10
C THR A 73 28.89 21.64 -23.96
N GLY A 74 28.64 20.37 -23.64
CA GLY A 74 29.20 19.20 -24.31
C GLY A 74 30.60 18.81 -23.86
N ASP A 75 31.16 19.50 -22.85
CA ASP A 75 32.51 19.28 -22.32
C ASP A 75 32.52 18.53 -20.98
N GLY A 76 31.34 18.19 -20.43
CA GLY A 76 31.22 17.39 -19.21
C GLY A 76 31.49 18.15 -17.91
N ASP A 77 31.56 19.48 -17.93
CA ASP A 77 31.78 20.29 -16.73
C ASP A 77 30.49 20.97 -16.24
N LEU A 78 30.31 21.02 -14.92
CA LEU A 78 29.36 21.91 -14.26
C LEU A 78 30.02 23.28 -14.03
N ARG A 79 29.53 24.31 -14.72
CA ARG A 79 29.93 25.71 -14.51
C ARG A 79 28.74 26.52 -14.04
N VAL A 80 28.86 27.09 -12.85
CA VAL A 80 27.86 27.99 -12.27
C VAL A 80 28.48 29.36 -12.14
N ARG A 81 27.83 30.37 -12.73
CA ARG A 81 28.24 31.77 -12.72
C ARG A 81 27.25 32.63 -11.97
N TYR A 82 27.75 33.67 -11.34
CA TYR A 82 26.94 34.74 -10.76
C TYR A 82 27.49 36.08 -11.23
N ALA A 83 26.69 36.81 -12.00
CA ALA A 83 27.08 38.08 -12.62
C ALA A 83 28.38 37.94 -13.44
N GLY A 84 28.45 36.86 -14.24
CA GLY A 84 29.61 36.54 -15.08
C GLY A 84 30.82 35.96 -14.35
N THR A 85 30.84 35.94 -13.02
CA THR A 85 31.93 35.34 -12.23
C THR A 85 31.65 33.86 -11.97
N VAL A 86 32.60 32.97 -12.26
CA VAL A 86 32.48 31.54 -11.95
C VAL A 86 32.51 31.34 -10.44
N VAL A 87 31.42 30.80 -9.89
CA VAL A 87 31.26 30.52 -8.45
C VAL A 87 31.30 29.01 -8.13
N ALA A 88 31.14 28.16 -9.15
CA ALA A 88 31.43 26.72 -9.07
C ALA A 88 31.90 26.22 -10.44
N ASP A 89 32.94 25.38 -10.43
CA ASP A 89 33.50 24.72 -11.61
C ASP A 89 33.96 23.32 -11.20
N LEU A 90 33.30 22.28 -11.73
CA LEU A 90 33.51 20.90 -11.30
C LEU A 90 33.21 19.92 -12.45
N PRO A 91 34.05 18.91 -12.71
CA PRO A 91 33.71 17.83 -13.64
C PRO A 91 32.45 17.08 -13.19
N MET A 92 31.50 16.84 -14.10
CA MET A 92 30.28 16.07 -13.80
C MET A 92 30.60 14.64 -13.36
N GLU A 93 31.64 14.04 -13.93
CA GLU A 93 32.12 12.70 -13.53
C GLU A 93 32.49 12.67 -12.05
N PHE A 94 33.16 13.71 -11.54
CA PHE A 94 33.48 13.77 -10.11
C PHE A 94 32.23 14.05 -9.26
N LEU A 95 31.29 14.87 -9.75
CA LEU A 95 30.05 15.16 -9.05
C LEU A 95 29.23 13.89 -8.78
N HIS A 96 29.11 13.03 -9.80
CA HIS A 96 28.25 11.84 -9.76
C HIS A 96 28.99 10.59 -9.27
N ASN A 97 30.27 10.41 -9.63
CA ASN A 97 31.04 9.21 -9.34
C ASN A 97 32.22 9.41 -8.35
N GLY A 98 32.37 10.61 -7.78
CA GLY A 98 33.47 10.92 -6.86
C GLY A 98 33.38 10.27 -5.49
N LEU A 99 32.19 9.80 -5.08
CA LEU A 99 31.98 9.11 -3.80
C LEU A 99 32.11 7.59 -3.95
N PRO A 100 33.09 6.94 -3.29
CA PRO A 100 33.28 5.51 -3.41
C PRO A 100 32.14 4.73 -2.74
N ARG A 101 31.82 3.56 -3.31
CA ARG A 101 30.82 2.65 -2.73
C ARG A 101 31.25 2.18 -1.33
N ARG A 102 30.40 2.44 -0.34
CA ARG A 102 30.64 2.04 1.05
C ARG A 102 30.42 0.54 1.23
N GLN A 103 31.31 -0.11 1.98
CA GLN A 103 31.09 -1.44 2.53
C GLN A 103 30.73 -1.30 4.02
N MET A 104 29.62 -1.92 4.42
CA MET A 104 29.05 -1.78 5.76
C MET A 104 28.69 -3.16 6.32
N GLN A 105 28.86 -3.34 7.62
CA GLN A 105 28.50 -4.60 8.29
C GLN A 105 27.07 -4.53 8.83
N ALA A 106 26.24 -5.48 8.43
CA ALA A 106 24.87 -5.62 8.91
C ALA A 106 24.79 -6.79 9.90
N ILE A 107 24.11 -6.61 11.03
CA ILE A 107 23.93 -7.62 12.07
C ILE A 107 22.45 -7.68 12.42
N TYR A 108 21.77 -8.77 12.07
CA TYR A 108 20.41 -9.03 12.51
C TYR A 108 20.41 -10.08 13.63
N ARG A 109 19.62 -9.83 14.67
CA ARG A 109 19.36 -10.79 15.75
C ARG A 109 17.86 -10.98 15.85
N ALA A 110 17.40 -12.19 15.59
CA ALA A 110 15.99 -12.53 15.78
C ALA A 110 15.60 -12.31 17.26
N PRO A 111 14.38 -11.81 17.53
CA PRO A 111 13.85 -11.77 18.88
C PRO A 111 13.88 -13.17 19.52
N ALA A 112 14.09 -13.22 20.84
CA ALA A 112 13.99 -14.49 21.56
C ALA A 112 12.53 -14.96 21.57
N ALA A 113 12.32 -16.26 21.39
CA ALA A 113 10.99 -16.84 21.52
C ALA A 113 10.45 -16.65 22.95
N ALA A 114 9.21 -16.17 23.06
CA ALA A 114 8.48 -16.06 24.32
C ALA A 114 7.24 -16.97 24.29
N PRO A 115 6.70 -17.40 25.44
CA PRO A 115 5.45 -18.17 25.43
C PRO A 115 4.30 -17.33 24.87
N ALA A 116 3.38 -17.99 24.16
CA ALA A 116 2.14 -17.36 23.70
C ALA A 116 1.36 -16.78 24.90
N PRO A 117 0.72 -15.60 24.75
CA PRO A 117 -0.09 -15.02 25.81
C PRO A 117 -1.33 -15.89 26.08
N ALA A 118 -1.76 -15.94 27.33
CA ALA A 118 -3.05 -16.53 27.69
C ALA A 118 -4.17 -15.52 27.38
N ILE A 119 -4.94 -15.80 26.33
CA ILE A 119 -6.06 -14.96 25.90
C ILE A 119 -7.35 -15.54 26.48
N THR A 120 -7.98 -14.80 27.40
CA THR A 120 -9.18 -15.24 28.12
C THR A 120 -10.45 -14.49 27.71
N ALA A 121 -10.32 -13.37 27.00
CA ALA A 121 -11.45 -12.60 26.50
C ALA A 121 -12.24 -13.40 25.45
N ALA A 122 -13.57 -13.22 25.47
CA ALA A 122 -14.44 -13.86 24.49
C ALA A 122 -14.17 -13.29 23.07
N PRO A 123 -14.31 -14.09 21.99
CA PRO A 123 -14.07 -13.63 20.63
C PRO A 123 -14.89 -12.40 20.23
N SER A 124 -16.16 -12.29 20.66
CA SER A 124 -16.97 -11.08 20.44
C SER A 124 -16.33 -9.82 21.04
N THR A 125 -15.77 -9.92 22.25
CA THR A 125 -15.09 -8.80 22.91
C THR A 125 -13.80 -8.43 22.16
N LEU A 126 -13.03 -9.43 21.73
CA LEU A 126 -11.82 -9.21 20.95
C LEU A 126 -12.11 -8.52 19.61
N LEU A 127 -13.17 -8.93 18.91
CA LEU A 127 -13.59 -8.29 17.65
C LEU A 127 -13.95 -6.82 17.87
N LEU A 128 -14.74 -6.49 18.90
CA LEU A 128 -15.07 -5.09 19.21
C LEU A 128 -13.83 -4.26 19.56
N GLN A 129 -12.88 -4.83 20.32
CA GLN A 129 -11.60 -4.17 20.63
C GLN A 129 -10.76 -3.93 19.37
N MET A 130 -10.71 -4.89 18.45
CA MET A 130 -9.99 -4.76 17.19
C MET A 130 -10.64 -3.69 16.30
N LEU A 131 -11.97 -3.70 16.15
CA LEU A 131 -12.69 -2.68 15.37
C LEU A 131 -12.48 -1.27 15.93
N ALA A 132 -12.35 -1.12 17.25
CA ALA A 132 -12.06 0.16 17.89
C ALA A 132 -10.56 0.55 17.82
N HIS A 133 -9.67 -0.37 17.45
CA HIS A 133 -8.24 -0.09 17.39
C HIS A 133 -7.92 0.85 16.21
N PRO A 134 -7.07 1.88 16.37
CA PRO A 134 -6.79 2.87 15.31
C PRO A 134 -6.32 2.29 13.97
N SER A 135 -5.66 1.11 13.98
CA SER A 135 -5.28 0.41 12.74
C SER A 135 -6.49 -0.02 11.91
N VAL A 136 -7.59 -0.43 12.55
CA VAL A 136 -8.79 -0.98 11.89
C VAL A 136 -9.95 0.03 11.83
N ALA A 137 -10.15 0.81 12.90
CA ALA A 137 -11.25 1.77 13.04
C ALA A 137 -11.43 2.68 11.82
N SER A 138 -12.65 3.17 11.61
CA SER A 138 -13.01 3.99 10.46
C SER A 138 -12.04 5.16 10.25
N LYS A 139 -11.56 5.29 9.00
CA LYS A 139 -10.65 6.37 8.58
C LYS A 139 -11.40 7.58 8.00
N GLU A 140 -12.73 7.61 8.12
CA GLU A 140 -13.59 8.64 7.52
C GLU A 140 -13.19 10.07 7.90
N GLU A 141 -12.80 10.31 9.16
CA GLU A 141 -12.46 11.65 9.64
C GLU A 141 -11.28 12.28 8.87
N ILE A 142 -10.34 11.45 8.42
CA ILE A 142 -9.18 11.88 7.64
C ILE A 142 -9.53 11.88 6.16
N VAL A 143 -10.05 10.76 5.65
CA VAL A 143 -10.26 10.55 4.21
C VAL A 143 -11.28 11.54 3.64
N ARG A 144 -12.35 11.88 4.37
CA ARG A 144 -13.40 12.80 3.89
C ARG A 144 -12.96 14.26 3.78
N ARG A 145 -11.78 14.62 4.29
CA ARG A 145 -11.22 15.98 4.16
C ARG A 145 -10.66 16.25 2.76
N TYR A 146 -10.42 15.20 1.98
CA TYR A 146 -9.85 15.27 0.65
C TYR A 146 -10.91 15.00 -0.42
N ASP A 147 -10.72 15.58 -1.60
CA ASP A 147 -11.57 15.32 -2.75
C ASP A 147 -11.25 13.95 -3.38
N HIS A 148 -12.28 13.23 -3.81
CA HIS A 148 -12.16 11.91 -4.44
C HIS A 148 -12.77 11.86 -5.85
N GLU A 149 -13.30 12.98 -6.37
CA GLU A 149 -14.19 12.99 -7.54
C GLU A 149 -13.79 13.98 -8.63
N VAL A 150 -12.87 14.91 -8.36
CA VAL A 150 -12.34 15.85 -9.34
C VAL A 150 -11.84 15.09 -10.56
N ARG A 151 -12.27 15.56 -11.73
CA ARG A 151 -12.06 14.96 -13.06
C ARG A 151 -12.88 13.69 -13.37
N GLY A 152 -13.74 13.23 -12.46
CA GLY A 152 -14.76 12.21 -12.73
C GLY A 152 -14.21 10.83 -13.12
N GLY A 153 -12.96 10.54 -12.76
CA GLY A 153 -12.26 9.30 -13.12
C GLY A 153 -12.30 8.21 -12.05
N THR A 154 -12.84 8.47 -10.86
CA THR A 154 -12.78 7.52 -9.74
C THR A 154 -13.94 6.51 -9.82
N LEU A 155 -13.60 5.24 -10.01
CA LEU A 155 -14.55 4.14 -10.17
C LEU A 155 -14.80 3.42 -8.83
N VAL A 156 -13.72 3.00 -8.17
CA VAL A 156 -13.76 2.49 -6.80
C VAL A 156 -13.23 3.58 -5.89
N ARG A 157 -14.10 4.07 -5.02
CA ARG A 157 -13.83 5.13 -4.03
C ARG A 157 -13.31 4.51 -2.73
N PRO A 158 -12.65 5.28 -1.84
CA PRO A 158 -12.22 4.77 -0.55
C PRO A 158 -13.35 4.16 0.29
N PHE A 159 -14.57 4.72 0.15
CA PHE A 159 -15.76 4.19 0.79
C PHE A 159 -16.85 3.82 -0.23
N GLY A 160 -17.57 2.74 0.04
CA GLY A 160 -18.71 2.24 -0.72
C GLY A 160 -19.89 1.87 0.16
N GLY A 161 -20.80 1.08 -0.41
CA GLY A 161 -22.03 0.65 0.28
C GLY A 161 -23.13 1.73 0.29
N PRO A 162 -24.33 1.39 0.80
CA PRO A 162 -25.49 2.30 0.77
C PRO A 162 -25.30 3.62 1.52
N GLN A 163 -24.48 3.62 2.56
CA GLN A 163 -24.16 4.79 3.38
C GLN A 163 -22.82 5.46 3.01
N MET A 164 -22.13 4.95 1.98
CA MET A 164 -20.83 5.46 1.54
C MET A 164 -19.79 5.53 2.67
N ASP A 165 -19.79 4.52 3.54
CA ASP A 165 -18.92 4.42 4.71
C ASP A 165 -18.34 3.01 4.93
N GLY A 166 -18.57 2.05 4.03
CA GLY A 166 -17.84 0.78 4.05
C GLY A 166 -16.49 0.92 3.36
N PRO A 167 -15.36 0.44 3.93
CA PRO A 167 -14.06 0.56 3.29
C PRO A 167 -13.98 -0.25 1.98
N ASN A 168 -13.04 0.12 1.10
CA ASN A 168 -12.62 -0.68 -0.05
C ASN A 168 -11.10 -0.86 -0.03
N ASP A 169 -10.64 -1.98 -0.59
CA ASP A 169 -9.24 -2.42 -0.53
C ASP A 169 -8.30 -1.53 -1.35
N ALA A 170 -8.80 -0.94 -2.45
CA ALA A 170 -7.99 -0.15 -3.37
C ALA A 170 -8.82 0.89 -4.13
N ALA A 171 -8.14 1.91 -4.65
CA ALA A 171 -8.75 2.87 -5.56
C ALA A 171 -8.64 2.37 -7.01
N VAL A 172 -9.71 2.47 -7.79
CA VAL A 172 -9.68 2.22 -9.24
C VAL A 172 -9.98 3.50 -9.98
N LEU A 173 -9.08 3.89 -10.87
CA LEU A 173 -9.07 5.18 -11.55
C LEU A 173 -9.05 5.00 -13.06
N LYS A 174 -9.90 5.78 -13.74
CA LYS A 174 -9.97 5.91 -15.19
C LYS A 174 -9.20 7.16 -15.62
N PRO A 175 -8.04 7.02 -16.30
CA PRO A 175 -7.30 8.17 -16.78
C PRO A 175 -8.14 9.00 -17.77
N LEU A 176 -8.08 10.32 -17.61
CA LEU A 176 -8.72 11.25 -18.53
C LEU A 176 -8.25 11.04 -19.97
N GLY A 177 -9.16 11.18 -20.93
CA GLY A 177 -8.85 11.04 -22.35
C GLY A 177 -8.63 9.60 -22.82
N THR A 178 -8.96 8.59 -21.99
CA THR A 178 -8.82 7.16 -22.35
C THR A 178 -10.15 6.42 -22.53
N TRP A 179 -11.26 7.15 -22.68
CA TRP A 179 -12.64 6.61 -22.76
C TRP A 179 -12.93 5.74 -23.99
N GLN A 180 -12.04 5.70 -24.97
CA GLN A 180 -12.10 4.82 -26.14
C GLN A 180 -11.90 3.32 -25.82
N HIS A 181 -11.55 2.98 -24.58
CA HIS A 181 -11.42 1.61 -24.11
C HIS A 181 -11.83 1.48 -22.64
N ASP A 182 -12.14 0.26 -22.21
CA ASP A 182 -12.66 0.01 -20.85
C ASP A 182 -11.56 -0.16 -19.78
N ARG A 183 -10.28 -0.09 -20.15
CA ARG A 183 -9.17 -0.22 -19.18
C ARG A 183 -9.14 0.94 -18.18
N ALA A 184 -8.79 0.61 -16.94
CA ALA A 184 -8.51 1.51 -15.82
C ALA A 184 -7.21 1.06 -15.12
N PHE A 185 -6.81 1.74 -14.05
CA PHE A 185 -5.72 1.25 -13.18
C PHE A 185 -6.17 1.24 -11.72
N SER A 186 -5.63 0.30 -10.95
CA SER A 186 -5.77 0.23 -9.50
C SER A 186 -4.53 0.83 -8.84
N LEU A 187 -4.74 1.50 -7.71
CA LEU A 187 -3.70 1.89 -6.76
C LEU A 187 -4.08 1.32 -5.39
N SER A 188 -3.20 0.49 -4.86
CA SER A 188 -3.33 -0.16 -3.55
C SER A 188 -2.03 -0.05 -2.76
N ALA A 189 -2.11 -0.35 -1.47
CA ALA A 189 -0.98 -0.28 -0.56
C ALA A 189 -1.00 -1.43 0.44
N GLY A 190 0.18 -1.74 0.99
CA GLY A 190 0.37 -2.61 2.14
C GLY A 190 1.41 -2.05 3.09
N ILE A 191 1.16 -2.17 4.40
CA ILE A 191 2.00 -1.58 5.45
C ILE A 191 1.83 -2.31 6.78
N ASN A 192 2.86 -3.05 7.21
CA ASN A 192 2.76 -3.99 8.33
C ASN A 192 3.80 -3.74 9.46
N PRO A 193 3.82 -2.57 10.12
CA PRO A 193 4.85 -2.23 11.10
C PRO A 193 4.79 -3.09 12.36
N LEU A 194 3.64 -3.69 12.70
CA LEU A 194 3.51 -4.61 13.83
C LEU A 194 4.24 -5.94 13.54
N ILE A 195 4.04 -6.50 12.35
CA ILE A 195 4.81 -7.65 11.83
C ILE A 195 6.30 -7.29 11.78
N GLY A 196 6.66 -6.07 11.36
CA GLY A 196 8.05 -5.62 11.27
C GLY A 196 8.80 -5.57 12.60
N ARG A 197 8.08 -5.41 13.72
CA ARG A 197 8.67 -5.53 15.07
C ARG A 197 9.02 -6.97 15.44
N ALA A 198 8.28 -7.94 14.89
CA ALA A 198 8.53 -9.37 15.10
C ALA A 198 9.58 -9.89 14.10
N ASP A 199 9.36 -9.67 12.81
CA ASP A 199 10.27 -10.09 11.74
C ASP A 199 10.22 -9.09 10.55
N PRO A 200 11.32 -8.36 10.28
CA PRO A 200 11.41 -7.43 9.15
C PRO A 200 11.26 -8.07 7.77
N TYR A 201 11.67 -9.34 7.61
CA TYR A 201 11.47 -10.08 6.36
C TYR A 201 9.99 -10.41 6.17
N ALA A 202 9.32 -10.91 7.22
CA ALA A 202 7.89 -11.21 7.16
C ALA A 202 7.07 -9.95 6.88
N MET A 203 7.43 -8.80 7.47
CA MET A 203 6.80 -7.51 7.13
C MET A 203 6.88 -7.18 5.65
N ALA A 204 8.05 -7.37 5.03
CA ALA A 204 8.21 -7.10 3.61
C ALA A 204 7.32 -8.00 2.76
N VAL A 205 7.29 -9.29 3.09
CA VAL A 205 6.43 -10.27 2.41
C VAL A 205 4.95 -9.90 2.57
N SER A 206 4.50 -9.60 3.79
CA SER A 206 3.12 -9.20 4.07
C SER A 206 2.73 -7.90 3.39
N ALA A 207 3.59 -6.88 3.39
CA ALA A 207 3.32 -5.60 2.73
C ALA A 207 3.22 -5.75 1.19
N VAL A 208 4.06 -6.60 0.58
CA VAL A 208 3.96 -6.90 -0.86
C VAL A 208 2.69 -7.67 -1.17
N ASP A 209 2.39 -8.74 -0.42
CA ASP A 209 1.17 -9.52 -0.61
C ASP A 209 -0.08 -8.65 -0.42
N GLU A 210 -0.13 -7.82 0.62
CA GLU A 210 -1.20 -6.88 0.90
C GLU A 210 -1.45 -5.89 -0.23
N ALA A 211 -0.40 -5.22 -0.72
CA ALA A 211 -0.56 -4.31 -1.85
C ALA A 211 -1.12 -5.06 -3.08
N ILE A 212 -0.65 -6.27 -3.36
CA ILE A 212 -1.10 -7.07 -4.51
C ILE A 212 -2.53 -7.57 -4.33
N ARG A 213 -2.87 -8.18 -3.19
CA ARG A 213 -4.19 -8.74 -2.92
C ARG A 213 -5.26 -7.66 -2.92
N ASN A 214 -4.95 -6.46 -2.42
CA ASN A 214 -5.84 -5.31 -2.49
C ASN A 214 -6.12 -4.86 -3.93
N ALA A 215 -5.12 -4.89 -4.81
CA ALA A 215 -5.34 -4.63 -6.24
C ALA A 215 -6.18 -5.72 -6.91
N VAL A 216 -5.92 -6.99 -6.59
CA VAL A 216 -6.68 -8.14 -7.14
C VAL A 216 -8.13 -8.13 -6.63
N ALA A 217 -8.34 -7.75 -5.37
CA ALA A 217 -9.65 -7.65 -4.75
C ALA A 217 -10.57 -6.72 -5.54
N VAL A 218 -10.06 -5.63 -6.11
CA VAL A 218 -10.86 -4.71 -6.94
C VAL A 218 -10.88 -5.06 -8.44
N GLY A 219 -10.32 -6.21 -8.82
CA GLY A 219 -10.36 -6.75 -10.18
C GLY A 219 -9.15 -6.40 -11.06
N ALA A 220 -8.04 -5.92 -10.48
CA ALA A 220 -6.80 -5.73 -11.23
C ALA A 220 -6.20 -7.07 -11.68
N ASP A 221 -5.47 -7.04 -12.78
CA ASP A 221 -4.77 -8.19 -13.34
C ASP A 221 -3.46 -8.44 -12.58
N PRO A 222 -3.30 -9.59 -11.88
CA PRO A 222 -2.10 -9.88 -11.10
C PRO A 222 -0.83 -9.99 -11.95
N ASP A 223 -0.94 -10.26 -13.25
CA ASP A 223 0.18 -10.32 -14.19
C ASP A 223 0.61 -8.94 -14.72
N ARG A 224 -0.08 -7.87 -14.28
CA ARG A 224 0.13 -6.49 -14.73
C ARG A 224 0.28 -5.53 -13.56
N ILE A 225 1.01 -5.96 -12.54
CA ILE A 225 1.32 -5.18 -11.35
C ILE A 225 2.77 -4.69 -11.41
N ALA A 226 2.97 -3.44 -11.01
CA ALA A 226 4.28 -2.90 -10.67
C ALA A 226 4.27 -2.36 -9.24
N LEU A 227 5.38 -2.55 -8.53
CA LEU A 227 5.54 -2.19 -7.13
C LEU A 227 6.34 -0.90 -6.97
N LEU A 228 6.07 -0.20 -5.88
CA LEU A 228 6.88 0.88 -5.36
C LEU A 228 7.15 0.66 -3.87
N ASP A 229 8.38 0.86 -3.45
CA ASP A 229 8.82 0.72 -2.06
C ASP A 229 9.14 2.06 -1.42
N ASN A 230 8.63 2.30 -0.21
CA ASN A 230 9.01 3.45 0.59
C ASN A 230 9.49 2.99 1.95
N PHE A 231 10.80 3.11 2.19
CA PHE A 231 11.46 2.73 3.42
C PHE A 231 11.55 3.93 4.37
N CYS A 232 11.12 3.76 5.61
CA CYS A 232 11.40 4.68 6.71
C CYS A 232 12.20 3.93 7.77
N TRP A 233 13.47 4.28 7.92
CA TRP A 233 14.41 3.57 8.78
C TRP A 233 15.23 4.51 9.67
N GLY A 234 15.80 3.93 10.73
CA GLY A 234 16.82 4.59 11.56
C GLY A 234 18.14 4.78 10.82
N ASN A 235 19.17 5.15 11.56
CA ASN A 235 20.52 5.39 11.09
C ASN A 235 21.15 4.09 10.54
N PRO A 236 21.38 4.00 9.22
CA PRO A 236 21.91 2.81 8.57
C PRO A 236 23.39 2.58 8.89
N THR A 237 24.09 3.53 9.53
CA THR A 237 25.49 3.36 9.91
C THR A 237 25.68 2.44 11.11
N LEU A 238 24.61 2.13 11.85
CA LEU A 238 24.66 1.17 12.94
C LEU A 238 24.33 -0.25 12.44
N PRO A 239 25.16 -1.27 12.76
CA PRO A 239 25.00 -2.61 12.21
C PRO A 239 23.64 -3.28 12.48
N ASP A 240 23.05 -3.04 13.64
CA ASP A 240 21.74 -3.59 14.05
C ASP A 240 20.60 -3.03 13.20
N ARG A 241 20.59 -1.70 12.99
CA ARG A 241 19.61 -0.99 12.16
C ARG A 241 19.75 -1.36 10.68
N LEU A 242 21.00 -1.47 10.21
CA LEU A 242 21.27 -1.96 8.87
C LEU A 242 20.88 -3.43 8.71
N GLY A 243 21.06 -4.25 9.75
CA GLY A 243 20.66 -5.65 9.78
C GLY A 243 19.19 -5.85 9.48
N THR A 244 18.32 -5.07 10.14
CA THR A 244 16.88 -5.13 9.90
C THR A 244 16.51 -4.59 8.52
N LEU A 245 17.18 -3.54 8.03
CA LEU A 245 16.96 -3.01 6.67
C LEU A 245 17.30 -4.06 5.59
N VAL A 246 18.48 -4.70 5.69
CA VAL A 246 18.89 -5.78 4.77
C VAL A 246 17.90 -6.94 4.80
N ARG A 247 17.40 -7.30 5.99
CA ARG A 247 16.42 -8.37 6.17
C ARG A 247 15.09 -8.03 5.48
N THR A 248 14.64 -6.78 5.56
CA THR A 248 13.46 -6.27 4.83
C THR A 248 13.68 -6.33 3.31
N CYS A 249 14.84 -5.87 2.81
CA CYS A 249 15.14 -5.92 1.37
C CYS A 249 15.15 -7.34 0.81
N GLN A 250 15.60 -8.33 1.59
CA GLN A 250 15.50 -9.75 1.21
C GLN A 250 14.04 -10.20 1.04
N GLY A 251 13.16 -9.82 1.97
CA GLY A 251 11.74 -10.14 1.87
C GLY A 251 11.07 -9.46 0.66
N CYS A 252 11.42 -8.21 0.37
CA CYS A 252 10.98 -7.52 -0.85
C CYS A 252 11.40 -8.28 -2.11
N TYR A 253 12.66 -8.73 -2.18
CA TYR A 253 13.18 -9.48 -3.32
C TYR A 253 12.46 -10.81 -3.52
N ASP A 254 12.34 -11.62 -2.46
CA ASP A 254 11.72 -12.94 -2.54
C ASP A 254 10.22 -12.84 -2.87
N ALA A 255 9.52 -11.88 -2.28
CA ALA A 255 8.12 -11.61 -2.61
C ALA A 255 7.97 -11.13 -4.07
N ALA A 256 8.74 -10.15 -4.52
CA ALA A 256 8.67 -9.66 -5.89
C ALA A 256 8.89 -10.77 -6.94
N LEU A 257 9.81 -11.72 -6.66
CA LEU A 257 10.00 -12.90 -7.50
C LEU A 257 8.80 -13.84 -7.47
N ALA A 258 8.25 -14.14 -6.29
CA ALA A 258 7.11 -15.04 -6.14
C ALA A 258 5.83 -14.52 -6.82
N TYR A 259 5.61 -13.21 -6.74
CA TYR A 259 4.48 -12.52 -7.38
C TYR A 259 4.76 -12.08 -8.82
N GLN A 260 5.99 -12.19 -9.30
CA GLN A 260 6.41 -11.70 -10.62
C GLN A 260 6.11 -10.22 -10.85
N ALA A 261 6.22 -9.40 -9.79
CA ALA A 261 5.87 -7.99 -9.78
C ALA A 261 7.13 -7.13 -9.59
N PRO A 262 7.60 -6.39 -10.61
CA PRO A 262 8.83 -5.61 -10.53
C PRO A 262 8.64 -4.31 -9.75
N TYR A 263 9.69 -3.88 -9.04
CA TYR A 263 9.82 -2.52 -8.53
C TYR A 263 10.18 -1.56 -9.68
N ILE A 264 9.40 -0.49 -9.84
CA ILE A 264 9.63 0.51 -10.90
C ILE A 264 10.07 1.87 -10.35
N SER A 265 9.95 2.08 -9.04
CA SER A 265 10.31 3.30 -8.33
C SER A 265 10.33 3.00 -6.84
N GLY A 266 11.02 3.82 -6.06
CA GLY A 266 10.99 3.74 -4.62
C GLY A 266 11.64 4.95 -3.98
N LYS A 267 11.63 4.99 -2.65
CA LYS A 267 12.33 6.01 -1.87
C LYS A 267 12.73 5.46 -0.50
N ASP A 268 13.90 5.88 -0.03
CA ASP A 268 14.30 5.70 1.35
C ASP A 268 14.35 7.04 2.10
N SER A 269 13.86 6.99 3.34
CA SER A 269 14.05 7.99 4.37
C SER A 269 14.81 7.30 5.50
N LEU A 270 16.06 7.68 5.66
CA LEU A 270 16.97 7.10 6.65
C LEU A 270 17.25 8.11 7.77
N TYR A 271 17.85 7.66 8.86
CA TYR A 271 18.15 8.50 10.04
C TYR A 271 16.91 9.00 10.80
N ASN A 272 15.78 8.30 10.69
CA ASN A 272 14.56 8.62 11.45
C ASN A 272 14.71 8.21 12.92
N GLU A 273 15.25 9.13 13.72
CA GLU A 273 15.53 8.92 15.13
C GLU A 273 15.18 10.14 15.96
N PHE A 274 14.67 9.89 17.17
CA PHE A 274 14.48 10.92 18.18
C PHE A 274 15.26 10.57 19.45
N ASN A 275 16.19 11.44 19.86
CA ASN A 275 17.07 11.21 21.01
C ASN A 275 17.80 9.85 20.97
N GLY A 276 18.22 9.43 19.77
CA GLY A 276 18.92 8.16 19.54
C GLY A 276 18.02 6.92 19.49
N ASN A 277 16.71 7.05 19.69
CA ASN A 277 15.75 5.96 19.52
C ASN A 277 15.22 5.96 18.08
N PRO A 278 15.36 4.85 17.35
CA PRO A 278 14.80 4.74 16.01
C PRO A 278 13.29 4.58 16.05
N ILE A 279 12.63 5.09 15.01
CA ILE A 279 11.29 4.66 14.69
C ILE A 279 11.27 3.14 14.46
N PRO A 280 10.12 2.47 14.62
CA PRO A 280 9.95 1.13 14.07
C PRO A 280 10.27 1.17 12.58
N GLY A 281 11.11 0.23 12.12
CA GLY A 281 11.36 0.06 10.71
C GLY A 281 10.04 -0.11 9.98
N THR A 282 9.76 0.77 9.02
CA THR A 282 8.46 0.85 8.36
C THR A 282 8.67 0.78 6.86
N LEU A 283 7.91 -0.11 6.22
CA LEU A 283 7.88 -0.28 4.78
C LEU A 283 6.45 -0.07 4.31
N LEU A 284 6.29 0.88 3.39
CA LEU A 284 5.06 1.03 2.61
C LEU A 284 5.34 0.48 1.21
N ILE A 285 4.59 -0.55 0.83
CA ILE A 285 4.54 -1.02 -0.55
C ILE A 285 3.30 -0.42 -1.20
N SER A 286 3.47 0.19 -2.36
CA SER A 286 2.35 0.55 -3.24
C SER A 286 2.35 -0.36 -4.45
N ALA A 287 1.18 -0.78 -4.90
CA ALA A 287 1.01 -1.51 -6.15
C ALA A 287 0.16 -0.69 -7.12
N ILE A 288 0.68 -0.50 -8.33
CA ILE A 288 -0.07 0.03 -9.47
C ILE A 288 -0.34 -1.10 -10.45
N ALA A 289 -1.60 -1.26 -10.83
CA ALA A 289 -2.04 -2.43 -11.58
C ALA A 289 -3.03 -2.08 -12.68
N ILE A 290 -3.01 -2.80 -13.80
CA ILE A 290 -4.02 -2.62 -14.85
C ILE A 290 -5.32 -3.32 -14.45
N VAL A 291 -6.44 -2.61 -14.56
CA VAL A 291 -7.79 -3.19 -14.54
C VAL A 291 -8.26 -3.31 -16.00
N PRO A 292 -8.35 -4.51 -16.58
CA PRO A 292 -8.60 -4.65 -18.02
C PRO A 292 -10.01 -4.20 -18.46
N ASP A 293 -11.00 -4.26 -17.58
CA ASP A 293 -12.37 -3.78 -17.81
C ASP A 293 -12.93 -3.17 -16.53
N MET A 294 -13.12 -1.85 -16.55
CA MET A 294 -13.66 -1.09 -15.42
C MET A 294 -15.06 -1.54 -14.98
N ARG A 295 -15.84 -2.19 -15.84
CA ARG A 295 -17.21 -2.63 -15.50
C ARG A 295 -17.20 -3.90 -14.65
N ARG A 296 -16.03 -4.53 -14.49
CA ARG A 296 -15.82 -5.74 -13.68
C ARG A 296 -15.09 -5.45 -12.37
N THR A 297 -14.96 -4.18 -11.98
CA THR A 297 -14.44 -3.84 -10.65
C THR A 297 -15.42 -4.32 -9.59
N VAL A 298 -14.89 -4.84 -8.49
CA VAL A 298 -15.68 -5.22 -7.32
C VAL A 298 -15.23 -4.40 -6.11
N THR A 299 -15.98 -4.48 -5.03
CA THR A 299 -15.85 -3.67 -3.81
C THR A 299 -16.15 -4.55 -2.60
N ALA A 300 -15.65 -4.20 -1.43
CA ALA A 300 -15.71 -5.07 -0.24
C ALA A 300 -17.12 -5.30 0.31
N SER A 301 -17.98 -4.28 0.31
CA SER A 301 -19.30 -4.35 0.96
C SER A 301 -20.18 -5.46 0.40
N PHE A 302 -20.83 -6.24 1.29
CA PHE A 302 -21.84 -7.25 0.90
C PHE A 302 -22.91 -6.67 -0.02
N LYS A 303 -23.31 -7.45 -1.03
CA LYS A 303 -24.25 -7.03 -2.08
C LYS A 303 -25.64 -7.55 -1.86
N GLN A 304 -25.80 -8.84 -1.56
CA GLN A 304 -27.12 -9.45 -1.62
C GLN A 304 -27.33 -10.59 -0.62
N PRO A 305 -28.46 -10.58 0.13
CA PRO A 305 -28.90 -11.72 0.92
C PRO A 305 -29.06 -13.00 0.09
N GLY A 306 -28.68 -14.13 0.67
CA GLY A 306 -28.72 -15.44 0.05
C GLY A 306 -27.47 -15.77 -0.78
N ASN A 307 -26.58 -14.81 -1.05
CA ASN A 307 -25.30 -15.10 -1.67
C ASN A 307 -24.39 -15.90 -0.75
N ALA A 308 -23.54 -16.72 -1.35
CA ALA A 308 -22.58 -17.56 -0.66
C ALA A 308 -21.30 -16.77 -0.36
N LEU A 309 -20.71 -17.05 0.81
CA LEU A 309 -19.40 -16.54 1.21
C LEU A 309 -18.35 -17.64 1.09
N TYR A 310 -17.18 -17.29 0.56
CA TYR A 310 -16.02 -18.17 0.49
C TYR A 310 -14.80 -17.47 1.07
N LEU A 311 -13.97 -18.22 1.79
CA LEU A 311 -12.60 -17.84 2.11
C LEU A 311 -11.70 -18.41 1.02
N VAL A 312 -10.97 -17.55 0.32
CA VAL A 312 -9.87 -17.90 -0.57
C VAL A 312 -8.58 -17.83 0.23
N GLY A 313 -7.71 -18.85 0.10
CA GLY A 313 -6.47 -18.95 0.85
C GLY A 313 -6.54 -19.87 2.07
N GLU A 314 -5.45 -19.92 2.83
CA GLU A 314 -5.28 -20.82 3.98
C GLU A 314 -4.97 -20.01 5.24
N THR A 315 -5.59 -20.42 6.35
CA THR A 315 -5.30 -19.85 7.67
C THR A 315 -4.30 -20.73 8.39
N LYS A 316 -3.16 -20.15 8.76
CA LYS A 316 -2.15 -20.76 9.63
C LYS A 316 -2.21 -20.08 11.01
N PRO A 317 -1.83 -20.74 12.11
CA PRO A 317 -1.81 -20.14 13.45
C PRO A 317 -0.62 -19.18 13.63
N GLU A 318 -0.51 -18.19 12.74
CA GLU A 318 0.55 -17.18 12.68
C GLU A 318 0.08 -15.90 13.35
N PHE A 319 0.62 -15.61 14.54
CA PHE A 319 0.26 -14.44 15.35
C PHE A 319 1.43 -13.48 15.58
N GLY A 320 2.62 -13.78 15.04
CA GLY A 320 3.81 -12.95 15.14
C GLY A 320 3.58 -11.56 14.57
N GLY A 321 3.48 -10.56 15.46
CA GLY A 321 3.17 -9.19 15.09
C GLY A 321 1.71 -8.93 14.70
N SER A 322 0.80 -9.86 15.00
CA SER A 322 -0.64 -9.66 14.79
C SER A 322 -1.25 -8.61 15.72
N LEU A 323 -2.37 -8.02 15.32
CA LEU A 323 -3.15 -7.12 16.16
C LEU A 323 -3.62 -7.79 17.45
N LEU A 324 -4.00 -9.08 17.38
CA LEU A 324 -4.42 -9.84 18.57
C LEU A 324 -3.31 -9.86 19.64
N TYR A 325 -2.08 -10.15 19.23
CA TYR A 325 -0.95 -10.19 20.16
C TYR A 325 -0.52 -8.78 20.59
N ALA A 326 -0.61 -7.79 19.70
CA ALA A 326 -0.35 -6.39 20.04
C ALA A 326 -1.31 -5.87 21.13
N LEU A 327 -2.61 -6.20 21.07
CA LEU A 327 -3.58 -5.86 22.11
C LEU A 327 -3.25 -6.46 23.49
N HIS A 328 -2.47 -7.54 23.51
CA HIS A 328 -2.01 -8.21 24.74
C HIS A 328 -0.54 -7.91 25.07
N GLY A 329 0.09 -6.96 24.38
CA GLY A 329 1.49 -6.59 24.60
C GLY A 329 2.49 -7.72 24.31
N ALA A 330 2.09 -8.72 23.52
CA ALA A 330 2.90 -9.89 23.21
C ALA A 330 3.75 -9.67 21.96
N ALA A 331 5.05 -9.95 22.08
CA ALA A 331 6.02 -9.93 20.97
C ALA A 331 6.56 -11.35 20.75
N THR A 332 5.69 -12.25 20.34
CA THR A 332 6.00 -13.68 20.13
C THR A 332 5.13 -14.28 19.02
N GLY A 333 5.29 -15.57 18.75
CA GLY A 333 4.59 -16.31 17.71
C GLY A 333 5.26 -16.19 16.37
N ASP A 334 4.85 -17.07 15.46
CA ASP A 334 5.36 -17.08 14.09
C ASP A 334 4.71 -15.97 13.27
N ALA A 335 5.53 -15.16 12.61
CA ALA A 335 5.07 -14.11 11.71
C ALA A 335 4.57 -14.71 10.38
N PRO A 336 3.59 -14.07 9.71
CA PRO A 336 3.07 -14.56 8.42
C PRO A 336 4.16 -14.74 7.37
N GLY A 337 4.21 -15.93 6.76
CA GLY A 337 5.18 -16.26 5.72
C GLY A 337 4.72 -15.92 4.30
N LEU A 338 5.58 -16.20 3.31
CA LEU A 338 5.21 -16.15 1.90
C LEU A 338 4.20 -17.28 1.60
N PRO A 339 3.02 -16.99 1.02
CA PRO A 339 2.06 -18.04 0.73
C PRO A 339 2.59 -18.98 -0.36
N ASP A 340 2.06 -20.21 -0.37
CA ASP A 340 2.38 -21.18 -1.41
C ASP A 340 1.66 -20.81 -2.73
N GLN A 341 2.45 -20.67 -3.80
CA GLN A 341 1.99 -20.34 -5.16
C GLN A 341 0.96 -19.19 -5.22
N PRO A 342 1.28 -18.02 -4.65
CA PRO A 342 0.27 -16.99 -4.40
C PRO A 342 -0.29 -16.41 -5.71
N LEU A 343 0.54 -16.35 -6.76
CA LEU A 343 0.16 -15.82 -8.06
C LEU A 343 -0.89 -16.67 -8.79
N ASP A 344 -0.83 -18.01 -8.69
CA ASP A 344 -1.84 -18.89 -9.33
C ASP A 344 -3.23 -18.68 -8.72
N ARG A 345 -3.27 -18.56 -7.38
CA ARG A 345 -4.49 -18.24 -6.62
C ARG A 345 -5.10 -16.92 -7.09
N TYR A 346 -4.28 -15.87 -7.22
CA TYR A 346 -4.74 -14.56 -7.68
C TYR A 346 -5.16 -14.53 -9.14
N ARG A 347 -4.48 -15.28 -10.02
CA ARG A 347 -4.90 -15.43 -11.42
C ARG A 347 -6.29 -16.07 -11.53
N ARG A 348 -6.58 -17.09 -10.72
CA ARG A 348 -7.90 -17.74 -10.67
C ARG A 348 -8.98 -16.80 -10.14
N LEU A 349 -8.72 -16.11 -9.04
CA LEU A 349 -9.65 -15.13 -8.48
C LEU A 349 -9.92 -13.98 -9.46
N HIS A 350 -8.86 -13.43 -10.07
CA HIS A 350 -8.99 -12.43 -11.13
C HIS A 350 -9.86 -12.94 -12.28
N GLN A 351 -9.65 -14.18 -12.72
CA GLN A 351 -10.49 -14.79 -13.76
C GLN A 351 -11.96 -14.93 -13.33
N ALA A 352 -12.24 -15.20 -12.06
CA ALA A 352 -13.60 -15.27 -11.52
C ALA A 352 -14.28 -13.89 -11.56
N ILE A 353 -13.57 -12.84 -11.12
CA ILE A 353 -14.02 -11.44 -11.18
C ILE A 353 -14.29 -11.03 -12.63
N ARG A 354 -13.36 -11.33 -13.55
CA ARG A 354 -13.49 -11.04 -14.99
C ARG A 354 -14.72 -11.69 -15.63
N ARG A 355 -15.09 -12.89 -15.18
CA ARG A 355 -16.30 -13.61 -15.62
C ARG A 355 -17.58 -13.11 -14.95
N GLY A 356 -17.48 -12.22 -13.95
CA GLY A 356 -18.61 -11.69 -13.21
C GLY A 356 -19.18 -12.65 -12.18
N LEU A 357 -18.40 -13.64 -11.72
CA LEU A 357 -18.84 -14.64 -10.74
C LEU A 357 -18.74 -14.12 -9.30
N VAL A 358 -17.93 -13.08 -9.08
CA VAL A 358 -17.67 -12.50 -7.76
C VAL A 358 -18.45 -11.17 -7.66
N ALA A 359 -19.30 -11.05 -6.64
CA ALA A 359 -20.12 -9.87 -6.38
C ALA A 359 -19.41 -8.86 -5.47
N ALA A 360 -18.67 -9.35 -4.48
CA ALA A 360 -17.81 -8.58 -3.58
C ALA A 360 -16.56 -9.38 -3.23
N ALA A 361 -15.47 -8.69 -2.93
CA ALA A 361 -14.23 -9.28 -2.45
C ALA A 361 -13.58 -8.31 -1.47
N HIS A 362 -13.01 -8.84 -0.40
CA HIS A 362 -12.28 -8.08 0.61
C HIS A 362 -11.10 -8.90 1.12
N ASP A 363 -9.95 -8.26 1.30
CA ASP A 363 -8.76 -8.89 1.86
C ASP A 363 -8.88 -9.15 3.38
N LEU A 364 -7.97 -9.94 3.94
CA LEU A 364 -7.87 -10.16 5.40
C LEU A 364 -6.55 -9.61 5.93
N SER A 365 -6.49 -8.35 6.38
CA SER A 365 -5.31 -7.75 7.00
C SER A 365 -5.34 -7.86 8.53
N GLU A 366 -5.17 -6.76 9.24
CA GLU A 366 -5.21 -6.67 10.70
C GLU A 366 -6.53 -7.20 11.28
N GLY A 367 -6.42 -8.12 12.24
CA GLY A 367 -7.57 -8.76 12.88
C GLY A 367 -8.23 -9.88 12.06
N GLY A 368 -7.71 -10.20 10.87
CA GLY A 368 -8.03 -11.42 10.14
C GLY A 368 -9.48 -11.54 9.66
N LEU A 369 -9.99 -12.77 9.64
CA LEU A 369 -11.28 -13.11 9.03
C LEU A 369 -12.46 -12.41 9.71
N ALA A 370 -12.45 -12.33 11.04
CA ALA A 370 -13.55 -11.75 11.79
C ALA A 370 -13.71 -10.24 11.52
N VAL A 371 -12.59 -9.51 11.42
CA VAL A 371 -12.61 -8.08 11.06
C VAL A 371 -13.07 -7.89 9.62
N ALA A 372 -12.51 -8.63 8.67
CA ALA A 372 -12.92 -8.54 7.27
C ALA A 372 -14.43 -8.78 7.08
N LEU A 373 -14.98 -9.83 7.71
CA LEU A 373 -16.43 -10.10 7.68
C LEU A 373 -17.25 -8.96 8.29
N ALA A 374 -16.77 -8.38 9.40
CA ALA A 374 -17.43 -7.23 10.02
C ALA A 374 -17.42 -6.01 9.08
N GLU A 375 -16.30 -5.69 8.43
CA GLU A 375 -16.20 -4.56 7.50
C GLU A 375 -17.08 -4.74 6.26
N MET A 376 -17.14 -5.95 5.70
CA MET A 376 -18.06 -6.28 4.60
C MET A 376 -19.52 -6.13 5.01
N ALA A 377 -19.88 -6.63 6.20
CA ALA A 377 -21.22 -6.55 6.77
C ALA A 377 -21.65 -5.10 7.04
N LEU A 378 -20.76 -4.33 7.68
CA LEU A 378 -20.94 -2.91 7.93
C LEU A 378 -21.16 -2.19 6.61
N GLY A 379 -20.25 -2.31 5.64
CA GLY A 379 -20.38 -1.64 4.35
C GLY A 379 -21.67 -1.99 3.60
N GLY A 380 -22.09 -3.27 3.64
CA GLY A 380 -23.30 -3.72 2.96
C GLY A 380 -24.61 -3.41 3.70
N ARG A 381 -24.55 -3.16 5.01
CA ARG A 381 -25.71 -3.15 5.93
C ARG A 381 -26.51 -4.46 5.87
N LEU A 382 -25.78 -5.57 5.77
CA LEU A 382 -26.32 -6.93 5.70
C LEU A 382 -25.59 -7.80 6.71
N GLY A 383 -26.30 -8.73 7.33
CA GLY A 383 -25.71 -9.72 8.22
C GLY A 383 -25.18 -10.93 7.48
N ALA A 384 -24.50 -11.81 8.20
CA ALA A 384 -24.03 -13.08 7.67
C ALA A 384 -23.97 -14.15 8.77
N THR A 385 -24.23 -15.39 8.36
CA THR A 385 -23.93 -16.59 9.16
C THR A 385 -22.75 -17.30 8.52
N VAL A 386 -21.69 -17.49 9.30
CA VAL A 386 -20.43 -18.10 8.85
C VAL A 386 -20.06 -19.27 9.75
N ASP A 387 -19.71 -20.39 9.15
CA ASP A 387 -19.10 -21.54 9.80
C ASP A 387 -17.59 -21.53 9.50
N LEU A 388 -16.78 -21.46 10.55
CA LEU A 388 -15.33 -21.42 10.42
C LEU A 388 -14.79 -22.75 9.88
N PRO A 389 -13.75 -22.70 9.01
CA PRO A 389 -13.11 -23.89 8.48
C PRO A 389 -12.38 -24.67 9.58
N GLY A 390 -12.02 -25.92 9.30
CA GLY A 390 -11.50 -26.91 10.25
C GLY A 390 -10.12 -26.65 10.90
N VAL A 391 -9.70 -25.39 11.04
CA VAL A 391 -8.55 -25.03 11.89
C VAL A 391 -8.88 -25.42 13.34
N GLN A 392 -7.94 -26.06 14.03
CA GLN A 392 -8.25 -26.59 15.37
C GLN A 392 -8.50 -25.50 16.41
N ASP A 393 -7.81 -24.37 16.27
CA ASP A 393 -7.85 -23.23 17.17
C ASP A 393 -8.84 -22.16 16.66
N THR A 394 -9.85 -21.86 17.48
CA THR A 394 -10.86 -20.83 17.21
C THR A 394 -10.23 -19.46 17.01
N LEU A 395 -9.23 -19.08 17.81
CA LEU A 395 -8.61 -17.76 17.70
C LEU A 395 -7.83 -17.64 16.40
N ALA A 396 -7.14 -18.70 15.98
CA ALA A 396 -6.43 -18.71 14.70
C ALA A 396 -7.42 -18.60 13.52
N ALA A 397 -8.52 -19.34 13.57
CA ALA A 397 -9.56 -19.29 12.55
C ALA A 397 -10.18 -17.89 12.38
N LEU A 398 -10.31 -17.13 13.48
CA LEU A 398 -10.91 -15.80 13.50
C LEU A 398 -9.92 -14.67 13.20
N PHE A 399 -8.75 -14.69 13.85
CA PHE A 399 -7.91 -13.50 14.03
C PHE A 399 -6.46 -13.67 13.56
N ALA A 400 -6.04 -14.85 13.07
CA ALA A 400 -4.72 -14.96 12.46
C ALA A 400 -4.64 -14.07 11.22
N GLU A 401 -3.46 -13.51 10.94
CA GLU A 401 -3.20 -12.53 9.88
C GLU A 401 -2.34 -13.14 8.76
N SER A 402 -2.49 -14.46 8.51
CA SER A 402 -1.83 -15.15 7.39
C SER A 402 -2.06 -14.44 6.05
N ASN A 403 -0.99 -14.31 5.28
CA ASN A 403 -0.97 -13.72 3.95
C ASN A 403 -1.80 -14.55 2.95
N GLY A 404 -2.22 -13.93 1.85
CA GLY A 404 -2.81 -14.64 0.71
C GLY A 404 -4.32 -14.88 0.79
N ARG A 405 -5.03 -14.23 1.71
CA ARG A 405 -6.44 -14.53 2.01
C ARG A 405 -7.39 -13.41 1.64
N LEU A 406 -8.55 -13.80 1.10
CA LEU A 406 -9.67 -12.90 0.79
C LEU A 406 -11.00 -13.58 1.13
N VAL A 407 -11.98 -12.81 1.60
CA VAL A 407 -13.38 -13.23 1.60
C VAL A 407 -14.01 -12.78 0.28
N VAL A 408 -14.76 -13.67 -0.36
CA VAL A 408 -15.50 -13.36 -1.58
C VAL A 408 -16.96 -13.74 -1.47
N GLU A 409 -17.82 -12.86 -1.98
CA GLU A 409 -19.25 -13.09 -2.15
C GLU A 409 -19.52 -13.57 -3.57
N VAL A 410 -20.24 -14.69 -3.69
CA VAL A 410 -20.61 -15.32 -4.95
C VAL A 410 -22.11 -15.49 -4.99
N ALA A 411 -22.73 -15.09 -6.10
CA ALA A 411 -24.17 -15.27 -6.28
C ALA A 411 -24.52 -16.76 -6.27
N GLN A 412 -25.64 -17.12 -5.63
CA GLN A 412 -26.02 -18.53 -5.47
C GLN A 412 -26.02 -19.34 -6.79
N PRO A 413 -26.50 -18.82 -7.94
CA PRO A 413 -26.45 -19.53 -9.22
C PRO A 413 -25.03 -19.74 -9.77
N ASP A 414 -24.07 -18.92 -9.37
CA ASP A 414 -22.69 -18.90 -9.90
C ASP A 414 -21.70 -19.74 -9.06
N THR A 415 -22.14 -20.24 -7.90
CA THR A 415 -21.33 -21.03 -6.96
C THR A 415 -20.58 -22.19 -7.63
N ALA A 416 -21.27 -23.04 -8.40
CA ALA A 416 -20.64 -24.17 -9.08
C ALA A 416 -19.58 -23.73 -10.11
N ALA A 417 -19.82 -22.63 -10.83
CA ALA A 417 -18.87 -22.09 -11.80
C ALA A 417 -17.64 -21.49 -11.11
N PHE A 418 -17.84 -20.80 -9.98
CA PHE A 418 -16.77 -20.28 -9.14
C PHE A 418 -15.91 -21.42 -8.57
N GLU A 419 -16.52 -22.43 -7.96
CA GLU A 419 -15.82 -23.59 -7.38
C GLU A 419 -14.99 -24.35 -8.41
N THR A 420 -15.56 -24.55 -9.61
CA THR A 420 -14.83 -25.18 -10.73
C THR A 420 -13.61 -24.37 -11.15
N LEU A 421 -13.71 -23.04 -11.15
CA LEU A 421 -12.63 -22.15 -11.55
C LEU A 421 -11.52 -22.07 -10.49
N MET A 422 -11.91 -22.07 -9.22
CA MET A 422 -10.99 -22.04 -8.08
C MET A 422 -10.35 -23.39 -7.77
N ALA A 423 -10.85 -24.49 -8.36
CA ALA A 423 -10.31 -25.82 -8.18
C ALA A 423 -8.77 -25.86 -8.42
N GLY A 424 -8.03 -26.34 -7.41
CA GLY A 424 -6.57 -26.38 -7.40
C GLY A 424 -5.91 -25.27 -6.58
N ALA A 425 -6.66 -24.22 -6.22
CA ALA A 425 -6.26 -23.27 -5.18
C ALA A 425 -7.01 -23.57 -3.87
N PRO A 426 -6.43 -23.22 -2.71
CA PRO A 426 -7.13 -23.36 -1.43
C PRO A 426 -8.30 -22.37 -1.36
N PHE A 427 -9.50 -22.90 -1.15
CA PHE A 427 -10.69 -22.12 -0.84
C PHE A 427 -11.69 -22.98 -0.05
N VAL A 428 -12.57 -22.34 0.70
CA VAL A 428 -13.61 -23.01 1.50
C VAL A 428 -14.86 -22.16 1.55
N ARG A 429 -16.03 -22.80 1.44
CA ARG A 429 -17.32 -22.13 1.63
C ARG A 429 -17.53 -21.86 3.12
N LEU A 430 -17.78 -20.60 3.46
CA LEU A 430 -17.96 -20.12 4.83
C LEU A 430 -19.43 -20.14 5.25
N GLY A 431 -20.34 -19.71 4.36
CA GLY A 431 -21.74 -19.53 4.75
C GLY A 431 -22.50 -18.64 3.78
N SER A 432 -23.39 -17.81 4.30
CA SER A 432 -24.26 -16.96 3.48
C SER A 432 -24.65 -15.64 4.14
N ILE A 433 -24.97 -14.66 3.30
CA ILE A 433 -25.43 -13.32 3.70
C ILE A 433 -26.94 -13.34 3.96
N HIS A 434 -27.44 -12.54 4.89
CA HIS A 434 -28.86 -12.40 5.19
C HIS A 434 -29.27 -10.95 5.47
N THR A 435 -30.59 -10.69 5.48
CA THR A 435 -31.14 -9.34 5.72
C THR A 435 -31.10 -8.92 7.18
N GLU A 436 -31.11 -9.87 8.12
CA GLU A 436 -31.02 -9.55 9.54
C GLU A 436 -29.65 -8.88 9.81
N PRO A 437 -29.59 -7.71 10.46
CA PRO A 437 -28.37 -6.94 10.66
C PRO A 437 -27.55 -7.52 11.83
N ARG A 438 -27.10 -8.76 11.68
CA ARG A 438 -26.34 -9.50 12.69
C ARG A 438 -25.20 -10.29 12.04
N LEU A 439 -24.03 -10.30 12.67
CA LEU A 439 -22.91 -11.15 12.26
C LEU A 439 -22.82 -12.32 13.24
N GLU A 440 -23.09 -13.51 12.74
CA GLU A 440 -22.96 -14.76 13.48
C GLU A 440 -21.80 -15.58 12.89
N ILE A 441 -20.81 -15.89 13.72
CA ILE A 441 -19.70 -16.78 13.37
C ILE A 441 -19.71 -17.97 14.31
N ARG A 442 -19.75 -19.17 13.73
CA ARG A 442 -19.79 -20.45 14.42
C ARG A 442 -18.47 -21.21 14.22
N HIS A 443 -18.06 -21.95 15.24
CA HIS A 443 -16.96 -22.90 15.13
C HIS A 443 -17.41 -24.23 15.74
N ARG A 444 -17.40 -25.29 14.93
CA ARG A 444 -17.85 -26.64 15.33
C ARG A 444 -19.29 -26.69 15.86
N GLY A 445 -20.15 -25.83 15.32
CA GLY A 445 -21.56 -25.74 15.68
C GLY A 445 -21.87 -24.80 16.85
N ASP A 446 -20.85 -24.37 17.60
CA ASP A 446 -21.02 -23.39 18.67
C ASP A 446 -20.89 -21.97 18.11
N SER A 447 -21.79 -21.08 18.50
CA SER A 447 -21.71 -19.66 18.17
C SER A 447 -20.62 -19.01 19.01
N VAL A 448 -19.57 -18.51 18.34
CA VAL A 448 -18.38 -17.90 18.99
C VAL A 448 -18.35 -16.38 18.87
N ILE A 449 -18.98 -15.84 17.82
CA ILE A 449 -19.28 -14.41 17.68
C ILE A 449 -20.74 -14.30 17.26
N ASP A 450 -21.49 -13.45 17.96
CA ASP A 450 -22.90 -13.22 17.65
C ASP A 450 -23.29 -11.78 18.05
N LEU A 451 -23.03 -10.84 17.14
CA LEU A 451 -23.11 -9.40 17.41
C LEU A 451 -24.05 -8.69 16.43
N PRO A 452 -24.91 -7.77 16.90
CA PRO A 452 -25.67 -6.91 16.00
C PRO A 452 -24.72 -5.94 15.28
N LEU A 453 -25.05 -5.57 14.05
CA LEU A 453 -24.24 -4.63 13.25
C LEU A 453 -24.10 -3.26 13.92
N ASP A 454 -25.06 -2.83 14.74
CA ASP A 454 -25.00 -1.56 15.46
C ASP A 454 -23.85 -1.53 16.48
N ASP A 455 -23.58 -2.65 17.17
CA ASP A 455 -22.46 -2.75 18.13
C ASP A 455 -21.12 -2.71 17.40
N LEU A 456 -21.02 -3.44 16.27
CA LEU A 456 -19.84 -3.43 15.40
C LEU A 456 -19.57 -2.02 14.85
N LEU A 457 -20.63 -1.34 14.38
CA LEU A 457 -20.55 0.01 13.83
C LEU A 457 -20.12 1.01 14.90
N ALA A 458 -20.67 0.89 16.11
CA ALA A 458 -20.35 1.78 17.22
C ALA A 458 -18.89 1.64 17.68
N ALA A 459 -18.37 0.40 17.71
CA ALA A 459 -16.95 0.15 17.96
C ALA A 459 -16.08 0.70 16.83
N TRP A 460 -16.41 0.39 15.57
CA TRP A 460 -15.62 0.76 14.40
C TRP A 460 -15.55 2.28 14.16
N LYS A 461 -16.63 3.02 14.44
CA LYS A 461 -16.64 4.49 14.35
C LYS A 461 -16.12 5.20 15.60
N GLY A 462 -15.78 4.45 16.66
CA GLY A 462 -15.34 5.03 17.93
C GLY A 462 -16.43 5.84 18.64
N THR A 463 -17.70 5.55 18.38
CA THR A 463 -18.84 6.24 19.04
C THR A 463 -19.20 5.64 20.39
N GLN A 464 -18.60 4.51 20.77
CA GLN A 464 -18.52 4.12 22.18
C GLN A 464 -17.47 5.00 22.85
N THR A 465 -17.93 6.07 23.50
CA THR A 465 -17.15 6.73 24.55
C THR A 465 -16.74 5.68 25.58
N ALA A 466 -15.43 5.47 25.71
CA ALA A 466 -14.86 4.72 26.82
C ALA A 466 -15.30 5.29 28.18
#